data_AF-A0AAV4ITK2-F1
#
_entry.id   AF-A0AAV4ITK2-F1
#
_cell.length_a   1.000
_cell.length_b   1.000
_cell.length_c   1.000
_cell.angle_alpha   90.00
_cell.angle_beta   90.00
_cell.angle_gamma   90.00
#
_symmetry.space_group_name_H-M   'P 1'
#
loop_
_entity.id
_entity.type
_entity.pdbx_description
1 polymer ?
#
loop_
_entity_poly.entity_id
_entity_poly.type
_entity_poly.pdbx_seq_one_letter_code
_entity_poly.pdbx_strand_id
1 'polypeptide(L)'
;MCRHSVAILAAFLALSSGSQALEVTIKYSDPVLEFTLPLINRGVSAVAFHYVIKHVEYAGRGIQTREGWTFATRDVSLDGADSVVAYAVVYDINGNKRMTTQRSSLVIGDSSAPVARLPNRRIRGAVLFRDDFNSFSTSNWDYEVSMYGGYTLTVDDPRFDENFLYNGKMDMTQLFGYCTQSGNYGCTREGKYGMLPPVMSGKVKSKPTLRYGIVEIRARIPQGDWLWPALWLLPKYSRYGNWPRSGEIDVMESRGNKCPIGVEEVSSTLHWGPSAGENKYYMTTGKRHGSNWADNFHTWRLEWTRDHLVTFVDNQEVMRTGANFWQKGGFGGSNLWAGGEKMAPFDQEFYMIFNVAVGGTNGFFPDGNHYNGARKPWSNGSPHAAQDFWNGRGDWQRTWNGEKTAMIIDYVEFRNL
;
A
#
# COMPACT_ATOMS: atom_id res chain seq x y z
N MET A 1 23.38 58.63 2.31
CA MET A 1 22.74 57.50 1.59
C MET A 1 23.79 56.84 0.70
N CYS A 2 23.95 55.52 0.86
CA CYS A 2 24.64 54.49 0.05
C CYS A 2 25.84 54.92 -0.83
N ARG A 3 27.11 54.61 -0.51
CA ARG A 3 27.80 53.29 -0.43
C ARG A 3 27.61 52.37 -1.66
N HIS A 4 28.60 52.46 -2.56
CA HIS A 4 29.36 51.42 -3.27
C HIS A 4 28.74 50.03 -3.45
N SER A 5 28.73 49.56 -4.70
CA SER A 5 29.06 48.18 -5.03
C SER A 5 29.89 48.13 -6.31
N VAL A 6 31.00 47.39 -6.19
CA VAL A 6 32.13 47.28 -7.10
C VAL A 6 31.81 46.21 -8.15
N ALA A 7 32.08 46.52 -9.42
CA ALA A 7 32.17 45.52 -10.48
C ALA A 7 33.56 44.86 -10.43
N ILE A 8 33.62 43.55 -10.18
CA ILE A 8 34.82 42.75 -10.43
C ILE A 8 34.47 41.75 -11.53
N LEU A 9 35.07 42.01 -12.68
CA LEU A 9 35.21 41.09 -13.80
C LEU A 9 36.28 40.06 -13.40
N ALA A 10 35.92 38.79 -13.34
CA ALA A 10 36.89 37.70 -13.32
C ALA A 10 36.56 36.75 -14.47
N ALA A 11 37.37 36.86 -15.52
CA ALA A 11 37.46 35.85 -16.57
C ALA A 11 37.92 34.53 -15.95
N PHE A 12 37.24 33.43 -16.29
CA PHE A 12 37.84 32.11 -16.23
C PHE A 12 37.95 31.56 -17.64
N LEU A 13 39.19 31.25 -17.98
CA LEU A 13 39.59 30.53 -19.18
C LEU A 13 38.80 29.23 -19.31
N ALA A 14 38.34 28.96 -20.54
CA ALA A 14 37.98 27.63 -20.95
C ALA A 14 39.23 26.74 -20.98
N LEU A 15 39.12 25.54 -20.38
CA LEU A 15 39.58 24.27 -20.93
C LEU A 15 39.25 23.15 -19.92
N SER A 16 38.04 22.62 -20.04
CA SER A 16 37.88 21.17 -19.98
C SER A 16 37.02 20.77 -21.18
N SER A 17 37.62 20.05 -22.11
CA SER A 17 36.96 19.40 -23.22
C SER A 17 36.11 18.26 -22.66
N GLY A 18 34.86 18.57 -22.33
CA GLY A 18 33.79 17.61 -22.21
C GLY A 18 32.64 18.14 -23.05
N SER A 19 32.26 17.42 -24.11
CA SER A 19 31.00 17.67 -24.80
C SER A 19 29.87 17.51 -23.78
N GLN A 20 29.45 18.59 -23.13
CA GLN A 20 28.21 18.58 -22.35
C GLN A 20 27.10 18.24 -23.33
N ALA A 21 26.47 17.09 -23.13
CA ALA A 21 25.34 16.69 -23.94
C ALA A 21 24.23 17.73 -23.79
N LEU A 22 23.62 18.17 -24.90
CA LEU A 22 22.44 19.02 -24.80
C LEU A 22 21.32 18.22 -24.12
N GLU A 23 20.64 18.87 -23.18
CA GLU A 23 19.55 18.34 -22.38
C GLU A 23 18.35 19.30 -22.45
N VAL A 24 17.14 18.75 -22.25
CA VAL A 24 15.91 19.52 -22.21
C VAL A 24 15.64 19.94 -20.77
N THR A 25 15.45 21.23 -20.51
CA THR A 25 14.95 21.67 -19.21
C THR A 25 13.43 21.49 -19.19
N ILE A 26 12.92 20.83 -18.16
CA ILE A 26 11.49 20.59 -17.96
C ILE A 26 11.05 21.38 -16.72
N LYS A 27 9.99 22.18 -16.86
CA LYS A 27 9.39 22.92 -15.75
C LYS A 27 7.89 22.64 -15.72
N TYR A 28 7.36 22.32 -14.55
CA TYR A 28 5.92 22.21 -14.34
C TYR A 28 5.42 23.43 -13.57
N SER A 29 4.32 23.99 -14.05
CA SER A 29 3.57 25.06 -13.40
C SER A 29 2.10 24.77 -13.67
N ASP A 30 1.49 23.99 -12.79
CA ASP A 30 0.13 23.45 -12.91
C ASP A 30 -0.85 24.44 -13.58
N PRO A 31 -1.48 24.08 -14.72
CA PRO A 31 -1.50 22.78 -15.41
C PRO A 31 -0.57 22.72 -16.65
N VAL A 32 0.55 23.43 -16.66
CA VAL A 32 1.41 23.59 -17.86
C VAL A 32 2.78 22.96 -17.64
N LEU A 33 3.19 22.10 -18.57
CA LEU A 33 4.59 21.67 -18.74
C LEU A 33 5.26 22.57 -19.79
N GLU A 34 6.38 23.15 -19.41
CA GLU A 34 7.26 23.92 -20.28
C GLU A 34 8.58 23.17 -20.50
N PHE A 35 8.98 23.06 -21.76
CA PHE A 35 10.20 22.41 -22.20
C PHE A 35 11.09 23.43 -22.90
N THR A 36 12.33 23.57 -22.46
CA THR A 36 13.28 24.49 -23.11
C THR A 36 14.57 23.79 -23.50
N LEU A 37 15.13 24.22 -24.62
CA LEU A 37 16.42 23.78 -25.15
C LEU A 37 17.26 25.03 -25.46
N PRO A 38 18.48 25.18 -24.90
CA PRO A 38 19.33 26.34 -25.14
C PRO A 38 19.61 26.59 -26.63
N LEU A 39 19.95 27.84 -26.98
CA LEU A 39 20.22 28.23 -28.36
C LEU A 39 21.31 27.38 -29.03
N ILE A 40 20.96 26.76 -30.15
CA ILE A 40 21.89 26.00 -31.00
C ILE A 40 22.29 26.91 -32.17
N ASN A 41 23.46 27.51 -32.07
CA ASN A 41 23.86 28.69 -32.86
C ASN A 41 23.99 28.51 -34.39
N ARG A 42 23.80 27.31 -34.97
CA ARG A 42 23.97 27.11 -36.43
C ARG A 42 23.02 26.09 -37.03
N GLY A 43 22.36 26.46 -38.13
CA GLY A 43 21.77 25.53 -39.10
C GLY A 43 20.62 24.67 -38.61
N VAL A 44 19.81 25.15 -37.66
CA VAL A 44 18.60 24.47 -37.16
C VAL A 44 17.36 25.12 -37.74
N SER A 45 16.46 24.34 -38.34
CA SER A 45 15.16 24.84 -38.85
C SER A 45 14.00 24.57 -37.90
N ALA A 46 14.09 23.49 -37.11
CA ALA A 46 13.02 23.06 -36.23
C ALA A 46 13.55 22.21 -35.07
N VAL A 47 12.82 22.23 -33.97
CA VAL A 47 12.99 21.34 -32.82
C VAL A 47 11.64 20.72 -32.48
N ALA A 48 11.60 19.40 -32.30
CA ALA A 48 10.44 18.68 -31.77
C ALA A 48 10.77 18.17 -30.36
N PHE A 49 9.93 18.52 -29.38
CA PHE A 49 10.03 18.03 -28.02
C PHE A 49 9.17 16.78 -27.88
N HIS A 50 9.74 15.70 -27.38
CA HIS A 50 9.07 14.45 -27.04
C HIS A 50 9.04 14.30 -25.53
N TYR A 51 7.92 13.89 -24.95
CA TYR A 51 7.80 13.69 -23.52
C TYR A 51 6.87 12.53 -23.18
N VAL A 52 7.14 11.86 -22.06
CA VAL A 52 6.43 10.68 -21.59
C VAL A 52 5.81 10.97 -20.23
N ILE A 53 4.51 10.73 -20.12
CA ILE A 53 3.74 10.79 -18.87
C ILE A 53 3.04 9.43 -18.74
N LYS A 54 3.27 8.71 -17.64
CA LYS A 54 2.67 7.39 -17.38
C LYS A 54 2.77 6.41 -18.56
N HIS A 55 3.95 6.31 -19.15
CA HIS A 55 4.23 5.45 -20.33
C HIS A 55 3.53 5.86 -21.64
N VAL A 56 2.81 6.99 -21.68
CA VAL A 56 2.26 7.56 -22.92
C VAL A 56 3.21 8.61 -23.46
N GLU A 57 3.66 8.45 -24.71
CA GLU A 57 4.54 9.40 -25.40
C GLU A 57 3.73 10.46 -26.15
N TYR A 58 4.15 11.71 -26.00
CA TYR A 58 3.59 12.90 -26.64
C TYR A 58 4.69 13.67 -27.36
N ALA A 59 4.31 14.52 -28.31
CA ALA A 59 5.24 15.39 -29.02
C ALA A 59 4.67 16.79 -29.28
N GLY A 60 5.55 17.79 -29.27
CA GLY A 60 5.23 19.19 -29.50
C GLY A 60 6.27 19.90 -30.35
N ARG A 61 5.82 20.82 -31.22
CA ARG A 61 6.73 21.63 -32.04
C ARG A 61 7.27 22.80 -31.23
N GLY A 62 8.60 22.91 -31.17
CA GLY A 62 9.29 24.01 -30.52
C GLY A 62 9.13 25.33 -31.29
N ILE A 63 9.06 26.42 -30.54
CA ILE A 63 9.07 27.81 -31.01
C ILE A 63 10.44 28.40 -30.67
N GLN A 64 11.09 29.03 -31.65
CA GLN A 64 12.38 29.66 -31.44
C GLN A 64 12.23 31.01 -30.70
N THR A 65 13.06 31.23 -29.69
CA THR A 65 13.16 32.46 -28.90
C THR A 65 14.59 33.00 -28.94
N ARG A 66 14.84 34.14 -28.29
CA ARG A 66 16.20 34.70 -28.15
C ARG A 66 17.12 33.82 -27.29
N GLU A 67 16.54 33.01 -26.40
CA GLU A 67 17.27 32.18 -25.44
C GLU A 67 17.41 30.71 -25.91
N GLY A 68 16.63 30.29 -26.90
CA GLY A 68 16.70 28.96 -27.47
C GLY A 68 15.41 28.51 -28.15
N TRP A 69 14.96 27.30 -27.85
CA TRP A 69 13.69 26.73 -28.31
C TRP A 69 12.81 26.39 -27.11
N THR A 70 11.51 26.67 -27.20
CA THR A 70 10.54 26.36 -26.14
C THR A 70 9.30 25.66 -26.69
N PHE A 71 8.69 24.79 -25.90
CA PHE A 71 7.34 24.25 -26.13
C PHE A 71 6.60 24.21 -24.79
N ALA A 72 5.32 24.58 -24.80
CA ALA A 72 4.47 24.52 -23.61
C ALA A 72 3.16 23.78 -23.93
N THR A 73 2.70 22.96 -22.99
CA THR A 73 1.36 22.34 -23.05
C THR A 73 0.27 23.39 -22.79
N ARG A 74 -0.99 23.05 -23.07
CA ARG A 74 -2.15 23.91 -22.75
C ARG A 74 -2.75 23.59 -21.38
N ASP A 75 -3.00 22.32 -21.14
CA ASP A 75 -3.57 21.77 -19.91
C ASP A 75 -3.10 20.30 -19.82
N VAL A 76 -2.35 19.96 -18.78
CA VAL A 76 -1.81 18.61 -18.57
C VAL A 76 -1.98 18.22 -17.11
N SER A 77 -2.72 17.14 -16.86
CA SER A 77 -2.77 16.51 -15.54
C SER A 77 -1.59 15.56 -15.39
N LEU A 78 -0.86 15.74 -14.29
CA LEU A 78 0.23 14.86 -13.86
C LEU A 78 -0.19 13.96 -12.68
N ASP A 79 -1.49 13.87 -12.40
CA ASP A 79 -2.03 13.13 -11.26
C ASP A 79 -1.58 11.66 -11.32
N GLY A 80 -0.74 11.22 -10.39
CA GLY A 80 -0.21 9.86 -10.38
C GLY A 80 0.86 9.57 -11.44
N ALA A 81 1.53 10.60 -11.99
CA ALA A 81 2.77 10.43 -12.74
C ALA A 81 3.97 10.65 -11.81
N ASP A 82 4.87 9.68 -11.69
CA ASP A 82 6.06 9.79 -10.83
C ASP A 82 7.11 10.75 -11.41
N SER A 83 7.15 10.82 -12.74
CA SER A 83 8.04 11.69 -13.48
C SER A 83 7.52 12.01 -14.86
N VAL A 84 8.06 13.09 -15.42
CA VAL A 84 7.94 13.45 -16.84
C VAL A 84 9.32 13.32 -17.45
N VAL A 85 9.48 12.38 -18.37
CA VAL A 85 10.74 12.20 -19.10
C VAL A 85 10.62 12.88 -20.46
N ALA A 86 11.58 13.73 -20.84
CA ALA A 86 11.54 14.44 -22.12
C ALA A 86 12.89 14.46 -22.84
N TYR A 87 12.85 14.56 -24.16
CA TYR A 87 14.01 14.76 -25.03
C TYR A 87 13.59 15.58 -26.26
N ALA A 88 14.55 16.17 -26.97
CA ALA A 88 14.30 16.94 -28.17
C ALA A 88 14.99 16.30 -29.38
N VAL A 89 14.33 16.40 -30.54
CA VAL A 89 14.88 16.06 -31.85
C VAL A 89 15.09 17.36 -32.63
N VAL A 90 16.32 17.58 -33.06
CA VAL A 90 16.74 18.82 -33.74
C VAL A 90 16.93 18.56 -35.23
N TYR A 91 16.33 19.40 -36.06
CA TYR A 91 16.35 19.29 -37.52
C TYR A 91 17.19 20.40 -38.16
N ASP A 92 17.94 20.06 -39.20
CA ASP A 92 18.74 21.01 -39.96
C ASP A 92 17.90 21.84 -40.95
N ILE A 93 18.52 22.80 -41.65
CA ILE A 93 17.84 23.64 -42.65
C ILE A 93 17.23 22.88 -43.83
N ASN A 94 17.64 21.64 -44.06
CA ASN A 94 17.12 20.76 -45.12
C ASN A 94 16.02 19.82 -44.59
N GLY A 95 15.67 19.91 -43.30
CA GLY A 95 14.69 19.05 -42.65
C GLY A 95 15.24 17.69 -42.19
N ASN A 96 16.56 17.46 -42.26
CA ASN A 96 17.15 16.20 -41.81
C ASN A 96 17.35 16.24 -40.28
N LYS A 97 17.11 15.09 -39.64
CA LYS A 97 17.41 14.92 -38.20
C LYS A 97 18.92 15.07 -37.98
N ARG A 98 19.30 16.11 -37.26
CA ARG A 98 20.70 16.40 -36.92
C ARG A 98 21.13 15.70 -35.64
N MET A 99 20.29 15.72 -34.61
CA MET A 99 20.58 15.06 -33.33
C MET A 99 19.32 14.81 -32.50
N THR A 100 19.47 13.92 -31.52
CA THR A 100 18.54 13.76 -30.40
C THR A 100 19.28 14.10 -29.12
N THR A 101 18.67 14.91 -28.25
CA THR A 101 19.24 15.25 -26.94
C THR A 101 19.23 14.05 -26.01
N GLN A 102 19.96 14.13 -24.90
CA GLN A 102 19.75 13.20 -23.80
C GLN A 102 18.33 13.34 -23.25
N ARG A 103 17.86 12.28 -22.60
CA ARG A 103 16.60 12.29 -21.86
C ARG A 103 16.81 13.01 -20.54
N SER A 104 15.97 14.00 -20.28
CA SER A 104 15.88 14.70 -19.01
C SER A 104 14.62 14.23 -18.29
N SER A 105 14.62 14.28 -16.96
CA SER A 105 13.48 13.84 -16.16
C SER A 105 13.13 14.90 -15.14
N LEU A 106 11.86 15.30 -15.10
CA LEU A 106 11.27 16.05 -14.01
C LEU A 106 10.59 15.04 -13.09
N VAL A 107 11.12 14.87 -11.88
CA VAL A 107 10.44 14.11 -10.84
C VAL A 107 9.30 14.99 -10.31
N ILE A 108 8.07 14.47 -10.33
CA ILE A 108 6.91 15.18 -9.82
C ILE A 108 6.90 14.99 -8.30
N GLY A 109 7.65 15.87 -7.63
CA GLY A 109 7.70 15.96 -6.18
C GLY A 109 6.45 16.66 -5.65
N ASP A 110 5.88 16.11 -4.59
CA ASP A 110 4.79 16.70 -3.81
C ASP A 110 5.22 18.09 -3.27
N SER A 111 4.90 19.15 -4.03
CA SER A 111 5.28 20.53 -3.72
C SER A 111 4.08 21.47 -3.79
N SER A 112 3.03 21.17 -3.03
CA SER A 112 2.04 22.15 -2.59
C SER A 112 1.49 21.83 -1.20
N ALA A 113 2.38 21.77 -0.21
CA ALA A 113 2.03 22.20 1.14
C ALA A 113 2.76 23.54 1.40
N PRO A 114 2.08 24.59 1.89
CA PRO A 114 2.74 25.84 2.23
C PRO A 114 3.87 25.57 3.21
N VAL A 115 5.00 26.25 3.02
CA VAL A 115 6.19 26.18 3.88
C VAL A 115 5.78 26.45 5.33
N ALA A 116 5.52 25.38 6.07
CA ALA A 116 5.50 25.40 7.51
C ALA A 116 6.90 25.83 7.94
N ARG A 117 6.99 26.94 8.70
CA ARG A 117 8.20 27.29 9.43
C ARG A 117 8.72 26.02 10.11
N LEU A 118 9.95 25.64 9.80
CA LEU A 118 10.61 24.46 10.37
C LEU A 118 10.43 24.47 11.88
N PRO A 119 9.65 23.52 12.47
CA PRO A 119 9.83 23.19 13.86
C PRO A 119 11.22 22.57 14.00
N ASN A 120 11.89 22.82 15.13
CA ASN A 120 13.25 22.36 15.42
C ASN A 120 13.50 20.91 14.95
N ARG A 121 14.46 20.77 14.02
CA ARG A 121 15.26 19.57 13.68
C ARG A 121 14.70 18.25 14.22
N ARG A 122 13.69 17.66 13.54
CA ARG A 122 13.46 16.21 13.60
C ARG A 122 14.38 15.56 12.58
N ILE A 123 15.37 14.81 13.06
CA ILE A 123 16.11 13.86 12.24
C ILE A 123 15.04 12.94 11.63
N ARG A 124 14.84 12.96 10.31
CA ARG A 124 14.00 11.94 9.66
C ARG A 124 14.68 10.60 9.94
N GLY A 125 13.96 9.68 10.56
CA GLY A 125 14.49 8.36 10.87
C GLY A 125 15.05 7.67 9.62
N ALA A 126 16.17 6.97 9.78
CA ALA A 126 16.77 6.16 8.73
C ALA A 126 15.78 5.08 8.28
N VAL A 127 15.66 4.93 6.96
CA VAL A 127 14.92 3.83 6.32
C VAL A 127 15.66 2.52 6.60
N LEU A 128 14.96 1.58 7.22
CA LEU A 128 15.46 0.25 7.55
C LEU A 128 15.11 -0.76 6.46
N PHE A 129 13.95 -0.58 5.84
CA PHE A 129 13.46 -1.39 4.73
C PHE A 129 12.47 -0.57 3.91
N ARG A 130 12.52 -0.68 2.59
CA ARG A 130 11.52 -0.14 1.68
C ARG A 130 11.32 -1.11 0.53
N ASP A 131 10.07 -1.32 0.14
CA ASP A 131 9.70 -1.99 -1.10
C ASP A 131 8.65 -1.13 -1.82
N ASP A 132 8.98 -0.74 -3.05
CA ASP A 132 8.12 0.05 -3.94
C ASP A 132 7.33 -0.84 -4.91
N PHE A 133 7.41 -2.17 -4.78
CA PHE A 133 6.67 -3.16 -5.56
C PHE A 133 6.75 -3.01 -7.09
N ASN A 134 7.79 -2.33 -7.61
CA ASN A 134 8.15 -2.34 -9.03
C ASN A 134 8.34 -3.77 -9.57
N SER A 135 8.63 -4.73 -8.67
CA SER A 135 8.50 -6.16 -8.89
C SER A 135 8.28 -6.88 -7.56
N PHE A 136 7.64 -8.04 -7.56
CA PHE A 136 7.50 -8.85 -6.35
C PHE A 136 8.77 -9.67 -6.08
N SER A 137 9.45 -9.42 -4.95
CA SER A 137 10.64 -10.17 -4.56
C SER A 137 10.39 -11.16 -3.44
N THR A 138 10.62 -12.45 -3.71
CA THR A 138 10.60 -13.51 -2.69
C THR A 138 11.79 -13.43 -1.71
N SER A 139 12.76 -12.54 -1.92
CA SER A 139 13.78 -12.22 -0.91
C SER A 139 13.22 -11.40 0.24
N ASN A 140 12.14 -10.65 -0.01
CA ASN A 140 11.54 -9.71 0.94
C ASN A 140 10.22 -10.24 1.50
N TRP A 141 9.52 -11.07 0.73
CA TRP A 141 8.16 -11.49 1.02
C TRP A 141 8.01 -13.01 0.87
N ASP A 142 7.24 -13.62 1.77
CA ASP A 142 6.69 -14.95 1.59
C ASP A 142 5.19 -14.82 1.33
N TYR A 143 4.70 -15.48 0.30
CA TYR A 143 3.26 -15.63 0.09
C TYR A 143 2.78 -16.92 0.75
N GLU A 144 1.55 -16.91 1.25
CA GLU A 144 0.92 -18.07 1.87
C GLU A 144 0.21 -18.90 0.79
N VAL A 145 0.53 -20.19 0.75
CA VAL A 145 -0.22 -21.21 -0.01
C VAL A 145 -0.93 -22.09 1.00
N SER A 146 -2.20 -21.77 1.21
CA SER A 146 -3.09 -22.41 2.17
C SER A 146 -4.56 -22.23 1.75
N MET A 147 -5.47 -22.84 2.48
CA MET A 147 -6.91 -22.75 2.26
C MET A 147 -7.57 -21.42 2.71
N TYR A 148 -6.79 -20.37 2.98
CA TYR A 148 -7.30 -19.11 3.52
C TYR A 148 -7.50 -18.02 2.45
N GLY A 149 -8.75 -17.90 1.96
CA GLY A 149 -9.35 -16.71 1.30
C GLY A 149 -9.10 -16.58 -0.21
N GLY A 150 -9.78 -15.62 -0.91
CA GLY A 150 -9.64 -15.33 -2.37
C GLY A 150 -9.96 -14.09 -3.24
N TYR A 151 -9.21 -13.89 -4.36
CA TYR A 151 -9.39 -12.97 -5.51
C TYR A 151 -10.24 -13.56 -6.65
N THR A 152 -10.18 -14.88 -6.86
CA THR A 152 -11.02 -15.58 -7.86
C THR A 152 -11.86 -16.66 -7.18
N LEU A 153 -13.02 -16.99 -7.77
CA LEU A 153 -13.76 -18.14 -7.29
C LEU A 153 -12.94 -19.38 -7.57
N THR A 154 -12.95 -20.34 -6.64
CA THR A 154 -12.20 -21.59 -6.82
C THR A 154 -12.60 -22.29 -8.12
N VAL A 155 -13.88 -22.20 -8.52
CA VAL A 155 -14.40 -22.78 -9.78
C VAL A 155 -13.97 -22.05 -11.06
N ASP A 156 -13.37 -20.86 -10.95
CA ASP A 156 -12.81 -20.17 -12.12
C ASP A 156 -11.46 -20.77 -12.53
N ASP A 157 -10.82 -21.54 -11.64
CA ASP A 157 -9.66 -22.35 -11.98
C ASP A 157 -10.12 -23.67 -12.62
N PRO A 158 -9.65 -24.01 -13.83
CA PRO A 158 -10.12 -25.16 -14.59
C PRO A 158 -9.85 -26.51 -13.91
N ARG A 159 -9.06 -26.54 -12.83
CA ARG A 159 -8.84 -27.74 -12.02
C ARG A 159 -10.03 -28.09 -11.12
N PHE A 160 -10.96 -27.16 -10.90
CA PHE A 160 -12.05 -27.32 -9.94
C PHE A 160 -13.41 -27.02 -10.57
N ASP A 161 -14.43 -27.76 -10.14
CA ASP A 161 -15.82 -27.50 -10.48
C ASP A 161 -16.69 -27.44 -9.21
N GLU A 162 -17.99 -27.14 -9.38
CA GLU A 162 -18.90 -27.04 -8.24
C GLU A 162 -19.03 -28.38 -7.50
N ASN A 163 -18.99 -29.51 -8.21
CA ASN A 163 -19.02 -30.84 -7.59
C ASN A 163 -17.77 -31.09 -6.72
N PHE A 164 -16.60 -30.63 -7.16
CA PHE A 164 -15.36 -30.71 -6.41
C PHE A 164 -15.43 -29.93 -5.10
N LEU A 165 -16.09 -28.76 -5.07
CA LEU A 165 -16.27 -28.01 -3.82
C LEU A 165 -16.98 -28.82 -2.74
N TYR A 166 -17.97 -29.64 -3.11
CA TYR A 166 -18.75 -30.44 -2.16
C TYR A 166 -18.14 -31.81 -1.86
N ASN A 167 -17.51 -32.45 -2.84
CA ASN A 167 -17.12 -33.86 -2.75
C ASN A 167 -15.62 -34.10 -2.88
N GLY A 168 -14.88 -33.09 -3.33
CA GLY A 168 -13.46 -33.17 -3.60
C GLY A 168 -12.60 -33.17 -2.34
N LYS A 169 -11.34 -33.59 -2.54
CA LYS A 169 -10.26 -33.44 -1.58
C LYS A 169 -9.24 -32.48 -2.17
N MET A 170 -9.00 -31.39 -1.46
CA MET A 170 -8.02 -30.39 -1.86
C MET A 170 -6.75 -30.60 -1.03
N ASP A 171 -5.61 -30.75 -1.70
CA ASP A 171 -4.29 -30.87 -1.10
C ASP A 171 -3.35 -29.83 -1.72
N MET A 172 -2.92 -28.86 -0.91
CA MET A 172 -2.10 -27.73 -1.35
C MET A 172 -0.74 -28.20 -1.89
N THR A 173 -0.15 -29.22 -1.28
CA THR A 173 1.17 -29.73 -1.72
C THR A 173 1.05 -30.41 -3.08
N GLN A 174 -0.03 -31.16 -3.31
CA GLN A 174 -0.28 -31.78 -4.61
C GLN A 174 -0.60 -30.74 -5.70
N LEU A 175 -1.34 -29.68 -5.35
CA LEU A 175 -1.81 -28.68 -6.32
C LEU A 175 -0.77 -27.61 -6.65
N PHE A 176 0.10 -27.25 -5.71
CA PHE A 176 1.03 -26.12 -5.83
C PHE A 176 2.49 -26.50 -5.50
N GLY A 177 2.76 -27.77 -5.18
CA GLY A 177 4.10 -28.29 -4.90
C GLY A 177 4.56 -28.12 -3.44
N TYR A 178 3.86 -27.31 -2.65
CA TYR A 178 4.15 -27.08 -1.23
C TYR A 178 2.92 -26.50 -0.52
N CYS A 179 2.95 -26.51 0.81
CA CYS A 179 1.97 -25.85 1.66
C CYS A 179 2.68 -25.09 2.78
N THR A 180 2.22 -23.88 3.08
CA THR A 180 2.90 -23.00 4.04
C THR A 180 2.24 -22.93 5.42
N GLN A 181 1.01 -23.46 5.58
CA GLN A 181 0.29 -23.45 6.85
C GLN A 181 -0.62 -24.68 6.99
N SER A 182 -0.25 -25.62 7.86
CA SER A 182 -1.01 -26.86 8.10
C SER A 182 -2.05 -26.77 9.21
N GLY A 183 -1.99 -25.74 10.06
CA GLY A 183 -2.96 -25.51 11.12
C GLY A 183 -4.38 -25.39 10.58
N ASN A 184 -5.36 -25.86 11.35
CA ASN A 184 -6.80 -25.73 11.05
C ASN A 184 -7.18 -26.19 9.62
N TYR A 185 -6.64 -27.33 9.19
CA TYR A 185 -6.88 -27.92 7.86
C TYR A 185 -6.39 -27.06 6.69
N GLY A 186 -5.37 -26.22 6.91
CA GLY A 186 -4.86 -25.28 5.92
C GLY A 186 -4.15 -25.91 4.71
N CYS A 187 -3.66 -27.15 4.82
CA CYS A 187 -2.99 -27.87 3.72
C CYS A 187 -3.87 -28.90 3.03
N THR A 188 -4.76 -29.56 3.78
CA THR A 188 -5.58 -30.65 3.24
C THR A 188 -6.96 -30.60 3.88
N ARG A 189 -8.00 -30.68 3.05
CA ARG A 189 -9.41 -30.66 3.46
C ARG A 189 -10.26 -31.44 2.47
N GLU A 190 -11.37 -31.96 2.97
CA GLU A 190 -12.39 -32.64 2.18
C GLU A 190 -13.69 -31.84 2.23
N GLY A 191 -14.36 -31.68 1.09
CA GLY A 191 -15.61 -30.92 0.99
C GLY A 191 -16.78 -31.57 1.72
N LYS A 192 -16.75 -32.89 1.95
CA LYS A 192 -17.87 -33.70 2.45
C LYS A 192 -18.41 -33.30 3.84
N TYR A 193 -17.69 -32.47 4.58
CA TYR A 193 -18.10 -31.96 5.91
C TYR A 193 -18.68 -30.54 5.88
N GLY A 194 -19.02 -30.02 4.70
CA GLY A 194 -19.67 -28.73 4.52
C GLY A 194 -19.43 -28.22 3.10
N MET A 195 -18.20 -27.78 2.83
CA MET A 195 -17.67 -27.46 1.51
C MET A 195 -16.16 -27.16 1.62
N LEU A 196 -15.41 -27.28 0.52
CA LEU A 196 -14.10 -26.67 0.36
C LEU A 196 -14.21 -25.14 0.27
N PRO A 197 -13.13 -24.37 0.55
CA PRO A 197 -13.14 -22.93 0.38
C PRO A 197 -13.55 -22.52 -1.05
N PRO A 198 -14.60 -21.71 -1.22
CA PRO A 198 -15.08 -21.33 -2.55
C PRO A 198 -14.27 -20.23 -3.25
N VAL A 199 -13.22 -19.69 -2.62
CA VAL A 199 -12.47 -18.51 -3.10
C VAL A 199 -10.95 -18.66 -2.77
N MET A 200 -10.03 -18.32 -3.69
CA MET A 200 -8.52 -18.34 -3.54
C MET A 200 -7.74 -16.98 -3.63
N SER A 201 -6.84 -16.57 -2.69
CA SER A 201 -6.36 -15.15 -2.39
C SER A 201 -4.89 -15.01 -2.21
N GLY A 202 -4.48 -13.73 -2.25
CA GLY A 202 -3.24 -13.30 -1.62
C GLY A 202 -3.33 -13.16 -0.11
N LYS A 203 -2.40 -13.84 0.56
CA LYS A 203 -1.85 -13.42 1.85
C LYS A 203 -0.33 -13.43 1.73
N VAL A 204 0.31 -12.34 2.14
CA VAL A 204 1.75 -12.15 2.03
C VAL A 204 2.28 -11.68 3.37
N LYS A 205 3.43 -12.22 3.80
CA LYS A 205 4.15 -11.80 5.00
C LYS A 205 5.54 -11.29 4.66
N SER A 206 5.99 -10.25 5.36
CA SER A 206 7.35 -9.73 5.21
C SER A 206 8.38 -10.65 5.88
N LYS A 207 9.56 -10.76 5.27
CA LYS A 207 10.77 -11.30 5.92
C LYS A 207 11.45 -10.26 6.81
N PRO A 208 11.56 -8.98 6.41
CA PRO A 208 11.96 -7.92 7.32
C PRO A 208 11.01 -7.84 8.50
N THR A 209 11.59 -7.56 9.67
CA THR A 209 10.85 -7.35 10.91
C THR A 209 11.23 -6.01 11.52
N LEU A 210 10.32 -5.42 12.28
CA LEU A 210 10.56 -4.18 13.00
C LEU A 210 10.24 -4.38 14.48
N ARG A 211 11.05 -3.78 15.35
CA ARG A 211 10.69 -3.52 16.75
C ARG A 211 10.92 -2.05 17.03
N TYR A 212 9.83 -1.35 17.33
CA TYR A 212 9.80 0.11 17.46
C TYR A 212 10.26 0.84 16.19
N GLY A 213 9.64 1.97 15.89
CA GLY A 213 9.88 2.72 14.66
C GLY A 213 8.58 3.18 14.04
N ILE A 214 8.64 3.39 12.72
CA ILE A 214 7.48 3.71 11.89
C ILE A 214 7.33 2.62 10.84
N VAL A 215 6.11 2.11 10.67
CA VAL A 215 5.70 1.38 9.47
C VAL A 215 4.77 2.28 8.68
N GLU A 216 5.06 2.52 7.41
CA GLU A 216 4.22 3.29 6.50
C GLU A 216 3.89 2.43 5.29
N ILE A 217 2.61 2.32 4.97
CA ILE A 217 2.09 1.57 3.84
C ILE A 217 1.22 2.51 3.03
N ARG A 218 1.53 2.69 1.74
CA ARG A 218 0.61 3.34 0.82
C ARG A 218 -0.15 2.27 0.05
N ALA A 219 -1.46 2.23 0.25
CA ALA A 219 -2.30 1.19 -0.33
C ALA A 219 -3.72 1.69 -0.64
N ARG A 220 -4.31 1.14 -1.69
CA ARG A 220 -5.75 1.21 -1.96
C ARG A 220 -6.40 -0.11 -1.53
N ILE A 221 -7.37 -0.02 -0.63
CA ILE A 221 -8.09 -1.20 -0.14
C ILE A 221 -9.17 -1.64 -1.15
N PRO A 222 -9.57 -2.91 -1.16
CA PRO A 222 -10.59 -3.41 -2.07
C PRO A 222 -12.01 -3.02 -1.64
N GLN A 223 -12.90 -2.94 -2.63
CA GLN A 223 -14.34 -2.83 -2.47
C GLN A 223 -15.03 -4.01 -3.16
N GLY A 224 -15.94 -4.65 -2.44
CA GLY A 224 -16.69 -5.84 -2.84
C GLY A 224 -17.34 -6.44 -1.60
N ASP A 225 -18.58 -6.90 -1.72
CA ASP A 225 -19.29 -7.44 -0.57
C ASP A 225 -18.53 -8.63 0.01
N TRP A 226 -18.46 -8.65 1.35
CA TRP A 226 -17.82 -9.71 2.15
C TRP A 226 -16.30 -9.78 2.06
N LEU A 227 -15.63 -8.84 1.40
CA LEU A 227 -14.18 -8.73 1.47
C LEU A 227 -13.75 -8.16 2.82
N TRP A 228 -12.67 -8.71 3.37
CA TRP A 228 -12.05 -8.28 4.62
C TRP A 228 -10.55 -8.06 4.38
N PRO A 229 -10.18 -6.86 3.88
CA PRO A 229 -8.78 -6.45 3.78
C PRO A 229 -8.16 -6.17 5.15
N ALA A 230 -6.91 -6.58 5.33
CA ALA A 230 -6.12 -6.28 6.51
C ALA A 230 -4.65 -5.92 6.18
N LEU A 231 -4.15 -4.90 6.86
CA LEU A 231 -2.73 -4.54 6.99
C LEU A 231 -2.37 -4.65 8.47
N TRP A 232 -1.63 -5.68 8.83
CA TRP A 232 -1.45 -6.07 10.23
C TRP A 232 -0.09 -6.71 10.46
N LEU A 233 0.29 -6.90 11.72
CA LEU A 233 1.57 -7.44 12.11
C LEU A 233 1.42 -8.52 13.18
N LEU A 234 2.25 -9.55 13.07
CA LEU A 234 2.40 -10.61 14.08
C LEU A 234 3.84 -10.66 14.61
N PRO A 235 4.03 -11.12 15.86
CA PRO A 235 5.36 -11.25 16.43
C PRO A 235 6.13 -12.33 15.68
N LYS A 236 7.41 -12.06 15.40
CA LYS A 236 8.35 -13.03 14.82
C LYS A 236 8.50 -14.27 15.70
N TYR A 237 8.46 -14.08 17.01
CA TYR A 237 8.54 -15.13 18.01
C TYR A 237 7.43 -14.96 19.05
N SER A 238 6.76 -16.05 19.40
CA SER A 238 5.73 -16.09 20.45
C SER A 238 6.35 -16.09 21.86
N ARG A 239 7.14 -15.07 22.20
CA ARG A 239 7.91 -14.98 23.47
C ARG A 239 7.05 -15.19 24.72
N TYR A 240 5.82 -14.70 24.70
CA TYR A 240 4.90 -14.76 25.84
C TYR A 240 3.87 -15.90 25.71
N GLY A 241 4.03 -16.78 24.71
CA GLY A 241 3.13 -17.87 24.39
C GLY A 241 2.16 -17.55 23.26
N ASN A 242 1.19 -18.44 23.07
CA ASN A 242 0.22 -18.39 21.98
C ASN A 242 -0.64 -17.12 22.00
N TRP A 243 -1.22 -16.78 20.85
CA TRP A 243 -2.13 -15.65 20.70
C TRP A 243 -3.23 -15.65 21.78
N PRO A 244 -3.59 -14.49 22.36
CA PRO A 244 -3.09 -13.14 22.07
C PRO A 244 -1.90 -12.72 22.97
N ARG A 245 -1.26 -13.65 23.69
CA ARG A 245 -0.25 -13.30 24.71
C ARG A 245 0.98 -12.60 24.15
N SER A 246 1.35 -12.90 22.91
CA SER A 246 2.49 -12.29 22.23
C SER A 246 2.11 -11.10 21.32
N GLY A 247 0.85 -10.68 21.34
CA GLY A 247 0.38 -9.51 20.61
C GLY A 247 0.00 -9.77 19.15
N GLU A 248 -0.86 -8.89 18.63
CA GLU A 248 -1.20 -8.67 17.22
C GLU A 248 -1.45 -7.18 17.03
N ILE A 249 -0.94 -6.58 15.96
CA ILE A 249 -1.09 -5.15 15.66
C ILE A 249 -1.81 -5.01 14.33
N ASP A 250 -3.08 -4.64 14.36
CA ASP A 250 -3.88 -4.36 13.17
C ASP A 250 -3.79 -2.86 12.88
N VAL A 251 -2.99 -2.50 11.87
CA VAL A 251 -2.84 -1.10 11.45
C VAL A 251 -4.10 -0.64 10.71
N MET A 252 -4.66 -1.52 9.88
CA MET A 252 -5.92 -1.27 9.18
C MET A 252 -6.65 -2.58 8.94
N GLU A 253 -7.91 -2.62 9.36
CA GLU A 253 -8.92 -3.55 8.89
C GLU A 253 -10.12 -2.76 8.35
N SER A 254 -10.76 -3.29 7.32
CA SER A 254 -11.99 -2.73 6.78
C SER A 254 -12.89 -3.82 6.20
N ARG A 255 -14.10 -3.44 5.79
CA ARG A 255 -15.06 -4.29 5.10
C ARG A 255 -15.22 -3.76 3.68
N GLY A 256 -15.14 -4.62 2.67
CA GLY A 256 -15.33 -4.20 1.28
C GLY A 256 -16.77 -3.84 0.92
N ASN A 257 -17.75 -4.06 1.82
CA ASN A 257 -19.13 -3.64 1.62
C ASN A 257 -19.24 -2.10 1.50
N LYS A 258 -20.38 -1.57 1.02
CA LYS A 258 -20.59 -0.11 0.91
C LYS A 258 -21.40 0.54 2.03
N CYS A 259 -22.35 -0.19 2.62
CA CYS A 259 -23.31 0.32 3.59
C CYS A 259 -24.01 -0.88 4.23
N PRO A 260 -24.35 -0.87 5.53
CA PRO A 260 -24.19 0.23 6.49
C PRO A 260 -22.85 0.28 7.22
N ILE A 261 -22.00 -0.75 7.04
CA ILE A 261 -20.67 -0.82 7.64
C ILE A 261 -19.72 -1.42 6.60
N GLY A 262 -18.89 -0.57 6.00
CA GLY A 262 -18.17 -0.90 4.79
C GLY A 262 -16.86 -0.15 4.64
N VAL A 263 -16.54 0.19 3.39
CA VAL A 263 -15.36 0.93 2.96
C VAL A 263 -15.31 2.36 3.50
N GLU A 264 -16.38 2.87 4.07
CA GLU A 264 -16.43 4.13 4.80
C GLU A 264 -15.83 4.03 6.20
N GLU A 265 -15.67 2.83 6.77
CA GLU A 265 -15.10 2.58 8.10
C GLU A 265 -13.78 1.80 7.98
N VAL A 266 -12.75 2.31 8.65
CA VAL A 266 -11.51 1.56 8.93
C VAL A 266 -11.30 1.47 10.43
N SER A 267 -10.74 0.36 10.88
CA SER A 267 -10.36 0.14 12.27
C SER A 267 -8.89 -0.21 12.42
N SER A 268 -8.32 0.22 13.54
CA SER A 268 -7.02 -0.25 14.01
C SER A 268 -7.21 -0.87 15.39
N THR A 269 -6.64 -2.04 15.60
CA THR A 269 -6.85 -2.86 16.80
C THR A 269 -5.54 -3.43 17.28
N LEU A 270 -5.38 -3.56 18.60
CA LEU A 270 -4.33 -4.41 19.17
C LEU A 270 -4.98 -5.59 19.87
N HIS A 271 -4.56 -6.82 19.60
CA HIS A 271 -4.96 -7.97 20.39
C HIS A 271 -3.91 -8.30 21.45
N TRP A 272 -4.33 -8.40 22.70
CA TRP A 272 -3.47 -8.67 23.84
C TRP A 272 -4.29 -9.22 25.02
N GLY A 273 -3.71 -10.15 25.76
CA GLY A 273 -4.32 -10.73 26.95
C GLY A 273 -3.72 -12.08 27.33
N PRO A 274 -4.05 -12.60 28.53
CA PRO A 274 -3.54 -13.89 29.01
C PRO A 274 -4.17 -15.09 28.32
N SER A 275 -5.27 -14.93 27.58
CA SER A 275 -5.92 -16.01 26.84
C SER A 275 -6.84 -15.44 25.75
N ALA A 276 -7.31 -16.29 24.83
CA ALA A 276 -8.28 -15.88 23.81
C ALA A 276 -9.59 -15.34 24.43
N GLY A 277 -10.06 -15.95 25.53
CA GLY A 277 -11.25 -15.49 26.25
C GLY A 277 -11.04 -14.20 27.06
N GLU A 278 -9.79 -13.83 27.31
CA GLU A 278 -9.41 -12.61 28.04
C GLU A 278 -8.72 -11.58 27.13
N ASN A 279 -8.93 -11.69 25.82
CA ASN A 279 -8.41 -10.72 24.87
C ASN A 279 -9.04 -9.34 25.11
N LYS A 280 -8.22 -8.34 25.40
CA LYS A 280 -8.64 -6.97 25.73
C LYS A 280 -8.60 -6.01 24.54
N TYR A 281 -8.73 -6.55 23.32
CA TYR A 281 -8.68 -5.77 22.09
C TYR A 281 -9.61 -4.56 22.07
N TYR A 282 -10.80 -4.68 22.65
CA TYR A 282 -11.79 -3.60 22.76
C TYR A 282 -11.29 -2.36 23.52
N MET A 283 -10.26 -2.49 24.36
CA MET A 283 -9.61 -1.35 25.05
C MET A 283 -8.62 -0.61 24.16
N THR A 284 -8.27 -1.18 23.00
CA THR A 284 -7.27 -0.69 22.06
C THR A 284 -7.75 -0.84 20.61
N THR A 285 -9.05 -0.64 20.40
CA THR A 285 -9.65 -0.50 19.08
C THR A 285 -9.99 0.96 18.85
N GLY A 286 -9.54 1.52 17.74
CA GLY A 286 -9.96 2.82 17.22
C GLY A 286 -10.62 2.64 15.87
N LYS A 287 -11.52 3.56 15.53
CA LYS A 287 -12.24 3.57 14.25
C LYS A 287 -12.18 4.95 13.63
N ARG A 288 -12.13 5.00 12.30
CA ARG A 288 -12.20 6.23 11.52
C ARG A 288 -13.23 6.07 10.41
N HIS A 289 -14.09 7.08 10.29
CA HIS A 289 -15.05 7.17 9.20
C HIS A 289 -14.58 8.17 8.14
N GLY A 290 -14.76 7.82 6.88
CA GLY A 290 -14.51 8.65 5.70
C GLY A 290 -15.68 8.56 4.73
N SER A 291 -15.56 9.19 3.56
CA SER A 291 -16.57 9.05 2.50
C SER A 291 -16.49 7.68 1.82
N ASN A 292 -15.27 7.25 1.47
CA ASN A 292 -14.95 5.93 0.93
C ASN A 292 -13.42 5.75 0.92
N TRP A 293 -12.89 4.82 1.71
CA TRP A 293 -11.45 4.53 1.77
C TRP A 293 -10.95 3.62 0.63
N ALA A 294 -11.84 3.08 -0.21
CA ALA A 294 -11.47 2.18 -1.30
C ALA A 294 -11.26 2.87 -2.67
N ASP A 295 -11.67 4.14 -2.80
CA ASP A 295 -11.60 4.85 -4.09
C ASP A 295 -10.17 5.27 -4.45
N ASN A 296 -9.34 5.60 -3.46
CA ASN A 296 -8.00 6.15 -3.66
C ASN A 296 -6.94 5.39 -2.86
N PHE A 297 -5.68 5.66 -3.17
CA PHE A 297 -4.58 5.27 -2.29
C PHE A 297 -4.60 6.13 -1.04
N HIS A 298 -4.41 5.47 0.10
CA HIS A 298 -4.28 6.10 1.40
C HIS A 298 -2.96 5.67 2.05
N THR A 299 -2.45 6.52 2.93
CA THR A 299 -1.22 6.23 3.70
C THR A 299 -1.59 5.74 5.09
N TRP A 300 -1.34 4.46 5.35
CA TRP A 300 -1.54 3.80 6.63
C TRP A 300 -0.21 3.81 7.39
N ARG A 301 -0.21 4.32 8.62
CA ARG A 301 1.02 4.48 9.38
C ARG A 301 0.88 3.94 10.80
N LEU A 302 1.87 3.19 11.25
CA LEU A 302 2.10 2.80 12.63
C LEU A 302 3.28 3.59 13.16
N GLU A 303 3.12 4.27 14.28
CA GLU A 303 4.19 4.84 15.09
C GLU A 303 4.26 4.04 16.39
N TRP A 304 5.39 3.40 16.65
CA TRP A 304 5.53 2.45 17.73
C TRP A 304 6.82 2.69 18.50
N THR A 305 6.67 2.99 19.79
CA THR A 305 7.79 3.33 20.69
C THR A 305 7.75 2.42 21.91
N ARG A 306 8.72 2.60 22.82
CA ARG A 306 8.71 1.92 24.13
C ARG A 306 7.59 2.40 25.06
N ASP A 307 6.98 3.55 24.77
CA ASP A 307 6.04 4.23 25.67
C ASP A 307 4.64 4.37 25.08
N HIS A 308 4.51 4.41 23.74
CA HIS A 308 3.22 4.49 23.05
C HIS A 308 3.19 3.77 21.70
N LEU A 309 1.97 3.47 21.25
CA LEU A 309 1.67 2.96 19.92
C LEU A 309 0.50 3.76 19.34
N VAL A 310 0.66 4.26 18.12
CA VAL A 310 -0.33 5.08 17.42
C VAL A 310 -0.46 4.63 15.97
N THR A 311 -1.68 4.57 15.47
CA THR A 311 -2.00 4.26 14.08
C THR A 311 -2.66 5.45 13.41
N PHE A 312 -2.43 5.61 12.10
CA PHE A 312 -2.94 6.72 11.31
C PHE A 312 -3.42 6.26 9.93
N VAL A 313 -4.39 6.99 9.39
CA VAL A 313 -4.73 7.03 7.97
C VAL A 313 -4.62 8.48 7.49
N ASP A 314 -3.83 8.73 6.44
CA ASP A 314 -3.60 10.08 5.88
C ASP A 314 -3.26 11.15 6.93
N ASN A 315 -2.33 10.79 7.83
CA ASN A 315 -1.90 11.60 8.99
C ASN A 315 -2.99 11.85 10.05
N GLN A 316 -4.17 11.26 9.92
CA GLN A 316 -5.23 11.31 10.91
C GLN A 316 -5.13 10.12 11.85
N GLU A 317 -5.07 10.38 13.15
CA GLU A 317 -5.01 9.32 14.17
C GLU A 317 -6.28 8.45 14.14
N VAL A 318 -6.09 7.13 14.24
CA VAL A 318 -7.16 6.13 14.31
C VAL A 318 -7.22 5.53 15.72
N MET A 319 -6.10 5.00 16.21
CA MET A 319 -5.97 4.43 17.54
C MET A 319 -4.66 4.86 18.19
N ARG A 320 -4.71 5.19 19.48
CA ARG A 320 -3.54 5.48 20.32
C ARG A 320 -3.64 4.73 21.64
N THR A 321 -2.53 4.18 22.08
CA THR A 321 -2.41 3.60 23.41
C THR A 321 -1.03 3.84 24.01
N GLY A 322 -0.97 3.89 25.33
CA GLY A 322 0.28 3.86 26.08
C GLY A 322 0.66 2.43 26.50
N ALA A 323 1.84 2.29 27.10
CA ALA A 323 2.39 1.04 27.61
C ALA A 323 1.63 0.44 28.82
N ASN A 324 2.25 -0.54 29.49
CA ASN A 324 1.79 -1.20 30.72
C ASN A 324 0.47 -1.97 30.55
N PHE A 325 0.45 -2.89 29.59
CA PHE A 325 -0.76 -3.63 29.21
C PHE A 325 -1.30 -4.52 30.33
N TRP A 326 -0.44 -5.09 31.20
CA TRP A 326 -0.91 -5.93 32.29
C TRP A 326 -1.83 -5.16 33.24
N GLN A 327 -1.38 -3.98 33.70
CA GLN A 327 -2.20 -3.09 34.52
C GLN A 327 -3.40 -2.55 33.75
N LYS A 328 -3.22 -2.18 32.47
CA LYS A 328 -4.30 -1.68 31.61
C LYS A 328 -5.47 -2.67 31.50
N GLY A 329 -5.16 -3.97 31.38
CA GLY A 329 -6.16 -5.03 31.27
C GLY A 329 -6.84 -5.36 32.60
N GLY A 330 -6.32 -4.85 33.72
CA GLY A 330 -6.80 -5.18 35.07
C GLY A 330 -6.60 -6.66 35.41
N PHE A 331 -5.58 -7.33 34.86
CA PHE A 331 -5.36 -8.75 35.09
C PHE A 331 -4.82 -9.01 36.50
N GLY A 332 -5.34 -10.06 37.14
CA GLY A 332 -4.87 -10.53 38.45
C GLY A 332 -3.78 -11.59 38.34
N GLY A 333 -3.09 -11.85 39.45
CA GLY A 333 -2.06 -12.89 39.54
C GLY A 333 -0.67 -12.44 39.08
N SER A 334 0.18 -13.41 38.70
CA SER A 334 1.54 -13.12 38.24
C SER A 334 1.53 -12.54 36.83
N ASN A 335 2.17 -11.38 36.68
CA ASN A 335 2.27 -10.70 35.39
C ASN A 335 3.09 -11.51 34.39
N LEU A 336 2.43 -12.05 33.36
CA LEU A 336 3.06 -12.86 32.32
C LEU A 336 4.03 -12.07 31.42
N TRP A 337 3.95 -10.73 31.46
CA TRP A 337 4.83 -9.81 30.75
C TRP A 337 5.92 -9.20 31.66
N ALA A 338 6.06 -9.65 32.91
CA ALA A 338 7.02 -9.07 33.86
C ALA A 338 8.49 -9.14 33.39
N GLY A 339 8.83 -10.13 32.57
CA GLY A 339 10.15 -10.28 31.95
C GLY A 339 10.36 -9.50 30.64
N GLY A 340 9.39 -8.67 30.24
CA GLY A 340 9.42 -7.82 29.05
C GLY A 340 9.74 -6.36 29.34
N GLU A 341 9.76 -5.54 28.29
CA GLU A 341 9.77 -4.08 28.42
C GLU A 341 8.37 -3.54 28.73
N LYS A 342 8.25 -2.24 29.03
CA LYS A 342 6.97 -1.59 29.37
C LYS A 342 5.88 -1.81 28.30
N MET A 343 6.29 -1.88 27.04
CA MET A 343 5.39 -2.05 25.90
C MET A 343 4.96 -3.50 25.67
N ALA A 344 5.44 -4.47 26.47
CA ALA A 344 5.02 -5.86 26.37
C ALA A 344 3.48 -5.99 26.42
N PRO A 345 2.87 -6.79 25.52
CA PRO A 345 3.51 -7.77 24.63
C PRO A 345 4.13 -7.20 23.33
N PHE A 346 3.94 -5.92 23.04
CA PHE A 346 4.42 -5.25 21.83
C PHE A 346 5.85 -4.70 22.00
N ASP A 347 6.74 -5.52 22.58
CA ASP A 347 8.15 -5.19 22.80
C ASP A 347 9.10 -6.17 22.07
N GLN A 348 8.56 -6.98 21.16
CA GLN A 348 9.31 -7.92 20.32
C GLN A 348 9.41 -7.43 18.87
N GLU A 349 10.16 -8.13 18.03
CA GLU A 349 10.13 -7.91 16.58
C GLU A 349 8.83 -8.47 15.97
N PHE A 350 8.21 -7.70 15.08
CA PHE A 350 7.01 -8.08 14.36
C PHE A 350 7.27 -8.07 12.85
N TYR A 351 6.66 -9.02 12.12
CA TYR A 351 6.61 -9.01 10.66
C TYR A 351 5.24 -8.50 10.19
N MET A 352 5.21 -7.88 9.02
CA MET A 352 4.02 -7.34 8.40
C MET A 352 3.28 -8.42 7.59
N ILE A 353 1.96 -8.34 7.55
CA ILE A 353 1.07 -9.19 6.77
C ILE A 353 0.09 -8.32 5.99
N PHE A 354 -0.12 -8.67 4.72
CA PHE A 354 -1.20 -8.15 3.90
C PHE A 354 -2.08 -9.31 3.47
N ASN A 355 -3.40 -9.15 3.56
CA ASN A 355 -4.32 -10.10 2.95
C ASN A 355 -5.66 -9.46 2.60
N VAL A 356 -6.40 -10.18 1.76
CA VAL A 356 -7.83 -9.97 1.56
C VAL A 356 -8.52 -11.28 1.91
N ALA A 357 -9.08 -11.35 3.12
CA ALA A 357 -9.94 -12.44 3.53
C ALA A 357 -11.35 -12.25 2.95
N VAL A 358 -12.16 -13.31 2.97
CA VAL A 358 -13.54 -13.28 2.47
C VAL A 358 -14.45 -13.95 3.48
N GLY A 359 -15.50 -13.23 3.91
CA GLY A 359 -16.46 -13.69 4.90
C GLY A 359 -15.86 -13.88 6.30
N GLY A 360 -16.53 -14.69 7.12
CA GLY A 360 -16.11 -15.00 8.49
C GLY A 360 -17.28 -15.18 9.45
N THR A 361 -17.10 -15.97 10.50
CA THR A 361 -18.15 -16.30 11.51
C THR A 361 -17.88 -15.68 12.89
N ASN A 362 -16.79 -14.93 13.05
CA ASN A 362 -16.35 -14.33 14.30
C ASN A 362 -17.12 -13.05 14.71
N GLY A 363 -18.18 -12.68 13.99
CA GLY A 363 -18.93 -11.45 14.23
C GLY A 363 -18.41 -10.21 13.50
N PHE A 364 -17.28 -10.29 12.77
CA PHE A 364 -16.75 -9.15 12.03
C PHE A 364 -17.76 -8.61 11.01
N PHE A 365 -18.49 -9.50 10.33
CA PHE A 365 -19.72 -9.19 9.61
C PHE A 365 -20.91 -9.50 10.52
N PRO A 366 -21.64 -8.50 11.06
CA PRO A 366 -22.76 -8.73 11.95
C PRO A 366 -23.92 -9.45 11.26
N ASP A 367 -24.61 -10.31 12.00
CA ASP A 367 -25.85 -10.93 11.52
C ASP A 367 -26.99 -9.90 11.47
N GLY A 368 -27.96 -10.11 10.57
CA GLY A 368 -29.15 -9.25 10.46
C GLY A 368 -28.95 -7.96 9.65
N ASN A 369 -27.72 -7.63 9.25
CA ASN A 369 -27.46 -6.47 8.39
C ASN A 369 -27.79 -6.74 6.92
N HIS A 370 -28.28 -5.69 6.24
CA HIS A 370 -28.53 -5.66 4.81
C HIS A 370 -27.48 -4.77 4.14
N TYR A 371 -26.69 -5.33 3.24
CA TYR A 371 -25.65 -4.63 2.52
C TYR A 371 -26.06 -4.47 1.06
N ASN A 372 -26.10 -3.23 0.56
CA ASN A 372 -26.53 -2.94 -0.82
C ASN A 372 -27.88 -3.57 -1.22
N GLY A 373 -28.82 -3.65 -0.27
CA GLY A 373 -30.13 -4.26 -0.48
C GLY A 373 -30.17 -5.79 -0.40
N ALA A 374 -29.02 -6.46 -0.28
CA ALA A 374 -28.93 -7.91 -0.07
C ALA A 374 -28.67 -8.22 1.41
N ARG A 375 -29.32 -9.27 1.92
CA ARG A 375 -29.04 -9.76 3.28
C ARG A 375 -27.71 -10.52 3.27
N LYS A 376 -26.96 -10.44 4.38
CA LYS A 376 -25.82 -11.35 4.61
C LYS A 376 -26.24 -12.81 4.40
N PRO A 377 -25.59 -13.58 3.50
CA PRO A 377 -26.07 -14.89 3.10
C PRO A 377 -25.86 -15.99 4.15
N TRP A 378 -24.98 -15.78 5.14
CA TRP A 378 -24.73 -16.73 6.24
C TRP A 378 -25.00 -16.12 7.61
N SER A 379 -25.26 -16.97 8.61
CA SER A 379 -25.22 -16.58 10.04
C SER A 379 -23.87 -16.92 10.65
N ASN A 380 -23.42 -16.10 11.61
CA ASN A 380 -22.21 -16.38 12.40
C ASN A 380 -22.30 -17.70 13.19
N GLY A 381 -23.51 -18.18 13.50
CA GLY A 381 -23.72 -19.48 14.16
C GLY A 381 -23.91 -20.67 13.22
N SER A 382 -23.88 -20.46 11.90
CA SER A 382 -24.16 -21.55 10.94
C SER A 382 -23.00 -22.55 10.87
N PRO A 383 -23.24 -23.87 11.05
CA PRO A 383 -22.23 -24.89 10.80
C PRO A 383 -21.92 -25.04 9.29
N HIS A 384 -22.75 -24.46 8.43
CA HIS A 384 -22.63 -24.49 6.97
C HIS A 384 -22.34 -23.10 6.38
N ALA A 385 -21.79 -22.18 7.17
CA ALA A 385 -21.59 -20.78 6.77
C ALA A 385 -20.88 -20.59 5.41
N ALA A 386 -19.89 -21.43 5.08
CA ALA A 386 -19.21 -21.37 3.79
C ALA A 386 -20.10 -21.78 2.60
N GLN A 387 -20.99 -22.76 2.80
CA GLN A 387 -21.98 -23.18 1.82
C GLN A 387 -23.09 -22.13 1.68
N ASP A 388 -23.57 -21.58 2.81
CA ASP A 388 -24.55 -20.50 2.81
C ASP A 388 -24.02 -19.26 2.05
N PHE A 389 -22.77 -18.87 2.32
CA PHE A 389 -22.05 -17.84 1.58
C PHE A 389 -22.03 -18.12 0.07
N TRP A 390 -21.64 -19.34 -0.33
CA TRP A 390 -21.56 -19.75 -1.73
C TRP A 390 -22.91 -19.78 -2.44
N ASN A 391 -23.96 -20.23 -1.78
CA ASN A 391 -25.31 -20.27 -2.33
C ASN A 391 -25.87 -18.86 -2.56
N GLY A 392 -25.46 -17.88 -1.75
CA GLY A 392 -25.81 -16.47 -1.92
C GLY A 392 -25.05 -15.72 -3.01
N ARG A 393 -24.17 -16.37 -3.79
CA ARG A 393 -23.27 -15.71 -4.74
C ARG A 393 -23.93 -14.88 -5.82
N GLY A 394 -25.16 -15.23 -6.20
CA GLY A 394 -25.94 -14.43 -7.15
C GLY A 394 -26.11 -12.97 -6.70
N ASP A 395 -26.16 -12.73 -5.38
CA ASP A 395 -26.35 -11.38 -4.83
C ASP A 395 -25.04 -10.60 -4.71
N TRP A 396 -23.94 -11.24 -4.32
CA TRP A 396 -22.69 -10.57 -3.96
C TRP A 396 -21.60 -10.62 -5.02
N GLN A 397 -21.57 -11.65 -5.88
CA GLN A 397 -20.50 -11.81 -6.87
C GLN A 397 -20.47 -10.66 -7.87
N ARG A 398 -21.64 -10.10 -8.22
CA ARG A 398 -21.77 -8.90 -9.08
C ARG A 398 -21.11 -7.65 -8.50
N THR A 399 -20.83 -7.63 -7.19
CA THR A 399 -20.13 -6.51 -6.56
C THR A 399 -18.62 -6.60 -6.74
N TRP A 400 -18.11 -7.75 -7.16
CA TRP A 400 -16.70 -8.01 -7.34
C TRP A 400 -16.24 -7.61 -8.74
N ASN A 401 -15.73 -6.38 -8.88
CA ASN A 401 -15.45 -5.73 -10.17
C ASN A 401 -13.96 -5.54 -10.44
N GLY A 402 -13.29 -6.56 -11.00
CA GLY A 402 -11.93 -6.46 -11.54
C GLY A 402 -10.91 -5.93 -10.52
N GLU A 403 -10.21 -4.84 -10.84
CA GLU A 403 -9.19 -4.24 -9.95
C GLU A 403 -9.78 -3.55 -8.71
N LYS A 404 -11.10 -3.33 -8.64
CA LYS A 404 -11.72 -2.75 -7.45
C LYS A 404 -11.77 -3.74 -6.28
N THR A 405 -11.71 -5.04 -6.54
CA THR A 405 -11.65 -6.08 -5.47
C THR A 405 -10.23 -6.46 -5.08
N ALA A 406 -9.22 -5.91 -5.75
CA ALA A 406 -7.84 -6.09 -5.38
C ALA A 406 -7.42 -5.06 -4.33
N MET A 407 -6.67 -5.51 -3.32
CA MET A 407 -5.81 -4.62 -2.56
C MET A 407 -4.60 -4.27 -3.43
N ILE A 408 -4.35 -2.99 -3.63
CA ILE A 408 -3.17 -2.54 -4.38
C ILE A 408 -2.22 -1.83 -3.40
N ILE A 409 -1.01 -2.36 -3.29
CA ILE A 409 0.07 -1.76 -2.50
C ILE A 409 0.97 -0.99 -3.45
N ASP A 410 1.24 0.27 -3.12
CA ASP A 410 2.20 1.11 -3.83
C ASP A 410 3.59 0.97 -3.20
N TYR A 411 3.71 1.23 -1.90
CA TYR A 411 4.95 0.97 -1.17
C TYR A 411 4.72 0.58 0.28
N VAL A 412 5.74 -0.05 0.85
CA VAL A 412 5.89 -0.31 2.28
C VAL A 412 7.25 0.18 2.72
N GLU A 413 7.31 0.90 3.84
CA GLU A 413 8.54 1.44 4.40
C GLU A 413 8.59 1.25 5.92
N PHE A 414 9.70 0.71 6.41
CA PHE A 414 10.04 0.67 7.83
C PHE A 414 11.14 1.70 8.10
N ARG A 415 10.92 2.56 9.09
CA ARG A 415 11.90 3.58 9.53
C ARG A 415 12.18 3.43 11.02
N ASN A 416 13.37 3.84 11.45
CA ASN A 416 13.54 4.17 12.88
C ASN A 416 12.84 5.51 13.20
N LEU A 417 12.78 5.86 14.49
CA LEU A 417 12.15 7.08 14.99
C LEU A 417 13.13 8.22 15.24
#